data_AF-A0A7V3VCY8-F1
#
_entry.id   AF-A0A7V3VCY8-F1
#
_cell.length_a   1.000
_cell.length_b   1.000
_cell.length_c   1.000
_cell.angle_alpha   90.00
_cell.angle_beta   90.00
_cell.angle_gamma   90.00
#
_symmetry.space_group_name_H-M   'P 1'
#
loop_
_entity.id
_entity.type
_entity.pdbx_description
1 polymer ?
#
loop_
_entity_poly.entity_id
_entity_poly.type
_entity_poly.pdbx_seq_one_letter_code
_entity_poly.pdbx_strand_id
1 'polypeptide(L)'
;MIFHSFKISLNFKEFMPRIQKSNILEREINFKDYITKDIEDFISMLNSYIETYREINNVSQHLIHSLRVKGWKIISLIKVLSKLHNVDTLKKFFTHTYQILMCFSDVRDMDMMIGLLNKEKSPRSLIKDFSVKRTRSMRMAYKKISKTVDKYIQTTNELLSELEDEKYTLRYKDVYKMFRIAYNEYLFTKISFLMEPSYEMFDRVRTRVRNLKYIFPLFSSFFNDKRFFEEFTFLNNFQRSLNYLRDIRKLVDILSKTSLRVSRKKDFVESFLNSKKNIWRETVESFRERNTRIDNRMNILLRELKNLYEVLYPEDFSRYDKIYEEVKEIAKQHGSDVERNEKLANITVKLYRSFDEFNLIVGDYTNEFILKCAAMIHDIGKSISPESYYKASMERFVTLGIHDIKTKEKLFIALVTRYHTRSIPKYSHKWYTNLKENDKATIVILSGFLRFSFALCNATNFLCEIKEVRFTRDGIYVYIAYEGGEKSPVIDDTDKVLLEKSVGFPLIVELSSNLLV
;
A
#
# COMPACT_ATOMS: atom_id res chain seq x y z
N MET A 1 15.97 -6.24 23.74
CA MET A 1 16.29 -7.26 22.71
C MET A 1 15.22 -7.18 21.63
N ILE A 2 15.55 -7.49 20.36
CA ILE A 2 14.61 -7.57 19.22
C ILE A 2 13.88 -6.25 18.86
N PHE A 3 14.44 -5.53 17.88
CA PHE A 3 13.73 -5.25 16.62
C PHE A 3 14.75 -5.10 15.49
N HIS A 4 15.08 -6.21 14.84
CA HIS A 4 15.80 -6.20 13.57
C HIS A 4 14.81 -5.92 12.41
N SER A 5 15.24 -5.11 11.44
CA SER A 5 14.83 -5.06 10.03
C SER A 5 13.34 -4.97 9.64
N PHE A 6 12.95 -3.87 8.96
CA PHE A 6 11.87 -3.87 7.94
C PHE A 6 12.10 -2.77 6.87
N LYS A 7 12.08 -3.12 5.56
CA LYS A 7 12.57 -2.26 4.43
C LYS A 7 11.92 -2.59 3.06
N ILE A 8 11.89 -1.63 2.10
CA ILE A 8 11.48 -1.71 0.65
C ILE A 8 12.02 -0.49 -0.25
N SER A 9 11.28 0.12 -1.24
CA SER A 9 11.80 1.07 -2.34
C SER A 9 11.21 2.42 -3.13
N LEU A 10 10.09 3.07 -3.69
CA LEU A 10 8.60 3.17 -4.23
C LEU A 10 8.31 4.39 -5.24
N ASN A 11 7.12 4.50 -5.94
CA ASN A 11 6.61 5.69 -6.74
C ASN A 11 5.05 5.93 -6.85
N PHE A 12 4.54 7.00 -7.54
CA PHE A 12 3.14 7.51 -7.40
C PHE A 12 2.30 8.25 -8.50
N LYS A 13 2.75 8.98 -9.54
CA LYS A 13 2.34 10.44 -9.60
C LYS A 13 1.07 11.05 -10.32
N GLU A 14 0.03 10.36 -10.87
CA GLU A 14 -1.07 11.00 -11.72
C GLU A 14 -2.61 10.62 -11.66
N PHE A 15 -3.16 9.73 -10.81
CA PHE A 15 -4.61 9.36 -10.73
C PHE A 15 -5.37 9.82 -9.47
N MET A 16 -4.88 10.82 -8.74
CA MET A 16 -5.71 11.55 -7.78
C MET A 16 -6.58 12.60 -8.48
N PRO A 17 -7.93 12.57 -8.36
CA PRO A 17 -8.72 13.80 -8.34
C PRO A 17 -8.20 14.72 -7.22
N ARG A 18 -8.46 16.03 -7.30
CA ARG A 18 -8.04 16.97 -6.25
C ARG A 18 -8.88 16.82 -4.97
N ILE A 19 -8.51 15.86 -4.13
CA ILE A 19 -9.02 15.73 -2.77
C ILE A 19 -8.06 16.47 -1.84
N GLN A 20 -8.59 17.37 -1.01
CA GLN A 20 -7.79 18.13 -0.05
C GLN A 20 -7.33 17.24 1.11
N LYS A 21 -6.15 17.51 1.65
CA LYS A 21 -5.50 16.69 2.70
C LYS A 21 -6.32 16.69 4.01
N SER A 22 -7.03 17.79 4.32
CA SER A 22 -8.05 17.88 5.37
C SER A 22 -9.19 16.87 5.16
N ASN A 23 -9.86 16.92 4.00
CA ASN A 23 -10.93 15.99 3.60
C ASN A 23 -10.50 14.51 3.55
N ILE A 24 -9.21 14.22 3.66
CA ILE A 24 -8.62 12.87 3.76
C ILE A 24 -8.37 12.47 5.22
N LEU A 25 -8.01 13.42 6.08
CA LEU A 25 -7.65 13.21 7.48
C LEU A 25 -8.85 13.31 8.43
N GLU A 26 -9.88 14.08 8.07
CA GLU A 26 -11.14 14.23 8.81
C GLU A 26 -12.18 13.14 8.48
N ARG A 27 -11.84 12.20 7.59
CA ARG A 27 -12.73 11.08 7.20
C ARG A 27 -12.46 9.83 8.03
N GLU A 28 -13.29 9.64 9.04
CA GLU A 28 -13.43 8.38 9.75
C GLU A 28 -14.54 7.51 9.14
N ILE A 29 -14.40 6.20 9.27
CA ILE A 29 -15.40 5.21 8.84
C ILE A 29 -15.60 4.20 9.96
N ASN A 30 -16.80 4.14 10.53
CA ASN A 30 -17.20 3.01 11.36
C ASN A 30 -17.48 1.79 10.45
N PHE A 31 -16.80 0.68 10.70
CA PHE A 31 -16.99 -0.55 9.92
C PHE A 31 -18.38 -1.18 10.16
N LYS A 32 -19.00 -0.94 11.33
CA LYS A 32 -20.32 -1.47 11.68
C LYS A 32 -21.41 -1.04 10.68
N ASP A 33 -21.38 0.21 10.23
CA ASP A 33 -22.37 0.77 9.29
C ASP A 33 -22.33 0.07 7.92
N TYR A 34 -21.15 -0.42 7.52
CA TYR A 34 -20.93 -1.10 6.25
C TYR A 34 -21.34 -2.57 6.25
N ILE A 35 -21.70 -3.15 7.40
CA ILE A 35 -22.00 -4.58 7.56
C ILE A 35 -23.33 -4.89 8.28
N THR A 36 -23.81 -4.04 9.19
CA THR A 36 -25.02 -4.30 10.01
C THR A 36 -26.25 -4.54 9.13
N LYS A 37 -26.52 -3.64 8.18
CA LYS A 37 -27.65 -3.80 7.24
C LYS A 37 -27.56 -5.06 6.38
N ASP A 38 -26.37 -5.50 5.99
CA ASP A 38 -26.23 -6.78 5.26
C ASP A 38 -26.51 -7.98 6.17
N ILE A 39 -26.19 -7.89 7.46
CA ILE A 39 -26.45 -8.93 8.47
C ILE A 39 -27.95 -9.01 8.78
N GLU A 40 -28.62 -7.87 8.95
CA GLU A 40 -30.08 -7.77 9.14
C GLU A 40 -30.85 -8.32 7.93
N ASP A 41 -30.49 -7.88 6.71
CA ASP A 41 -31.03 -8.43 5.46
C ASP A 41 -30.81 -9.94 5.38
N PHE A 42 -29.64 -10.44 5.82
CA PHE A 42 -29.31 -11.86 5.81
C PHE A 42 -30.12 -12.66 6.84
N ILE A 43 -30.34 -12.14 8.05
CA ILE A 43 -31.19 -12.79 9.08
C ILE A 43 -32.66 -12.78 8.65
N SER A 44 -33.17 -11.65 8.15
CA SER A 44 -34.55 -11.55 7.64
C SER A 44 -34.81 -12.55 6.51
N MET A 45 -33.90 -12.61 5.53
CA MET A 45 -33.95 -13.64 4.48
C MET A 45 -33.76 -15.07 5.00
N LEU A 46 -33.06 -15.29 6.12
CA LEU A 46 -32.83 -16.61 6.70
C LEU A 46 -34.07 -17.11 7.46
N ASN A 47 -34.75 -16.21 8.16
CA ASN A 47 -36.04 -16.48 8.80
C ASN A 47 -37.11 -16.73 7.74
N SER A 48 -37.20 -15.87 6.72
CA SER A 48 -38.08 -16.09 5.56
C SER A 48 -37.77 -17.40 4.82
N TYR A 49 -36.50 -17.79 4.70
CA TYR A 49 -36.10 -19.11 4.18
C TYR A 49 -36.59 -20.25 5.07
N ILE A 50 -36.48 -20.12 6.39
CA ILE A 50 -36.95 -21.11 7.37
C ILE A 50 -38.48 -21.23 7.32
N GLU A 51 -39.21 -20.12 7.32
CA GLU A 51 -40.67 -20.06 7.30
C GLU A 51 -41.23 -20.60 5.98
N THR A 52 -40.75 -20.09 4.84
CA THR A 52 -41.16 -20.58 3.51
C THR A 52 -40.84 -22.07 3.36
N TYR A 53 -39.70 -22.56 3.86
CA TYR A 53 -39.40 -23.99 3.83
C TYR A 53 -40.28 -24.80 4.80
N ARG A 54 -40.65 -24.25 5.96
CA ARG A 54 -41.53 -24.90 6.95
C ARG A 54 -42.96 -25.06 6.41
N GLU A 55 -43.46 -24.04 5.72
CA GLU A 55 -44.80 -24.03 5.11
C GLU A 55 -44.88 -24.89 3.84
N ILE A 56 -44.07 -24.57 2.81
CA ILE A 56 -44.21 -25.18 1.47
C ILE A 56 -43.07 -26.16 1.10
N ASN A 57 -42.22 -26.55 2.06
CA ASN A 57 -41.15 -27.57 1.90
C ASN A 57 -40.17 -27.33 0.74
N ASN A 58 -40.10 -26.08 0.26
CA ASN A 58 -39.28 -25.63 -0.85
C ASN A 58 -38.99 -24.13 -0.71
N VAL A 59 -37.89 -23.65 -1.30
CA VAL A 59 -37.60 -22.21 -1.41
C VAL A 59 -37.09 -21.88 -2.81
N SER A 60 -37.45 -20.71 -3.31
CA SER A 60 -37.08 -20.21 -4.63
C SER A 60 -35.55 -20.08 -4.79
N GLN A 61 -35.06 -20.37 -5.99
CA GLN A 61 -33.64 -20.17 -6.35
C GLN A 61 -33.17 -18.73 -6.08
N HIS A 62 -34.08 -17.75 -6.22
CA HIS A 62 -33.79 -16.34 -5.98
C HIS A 62 -33.42 -16.06 -4.50
N LEU A 63 -34.22 -16.53 -3.53
CA LEU A 63 -33.93 -16.30 -2.11
C LEU A 63 -32.61 -16.97 -1.69
N ILE A 64 -32.34 -18.20 -2.17
CA ILE A 64 -31.06 -18.90 -1.95
C ILE A 64 -29.88 -18.13 -2.57
N HIS A 65 -30.07 -17.51 -3.74
CA HIS A 65 -29.04 -16.70 -4.37
C HIS A 65 -28.75 -15.43 -3.55
N SER A 66 -29.79 -14.69 -3.15
CA SER A 66 -29.67 -13.42 -2.41
C SER A 66 -29.05 -13.63 -1.03
N LEU A 67 -29.49 -14.64 -0.28
CA LEU A 67 -28.84 -15.11 0.95
C LEU A 67 -27.34 -15.31 0.75
N ARG A 68 -26.97 -16.10 -0.27
CA ARG A 68 -25.57 -16.38 -0.57
C ARG A 68 -24.78 -15.11 -0.93
N VAL A 69 -25.34 -14.20 -1.72
CA VAL A 69 -24.64 -12.96 -2.12
C VAL A 69 -24.36 -12.09 -0.88
N LYS A 70 -25.36 -11.84 -0.04
CA LYS A 70 -25.22 -11.05 1.21
C LYS A 70 -24.20 -11.69 2.17
N GLY A 71 -24.36 -12.96 2.49
CA GLY A 71 -23.42 -13.67 3.37
C GLY A 71 -21.98 -13.72 2.82
N TRP A 72 -21.78 -13.85 1.51
CA TRP A 72 -20.43 -13.78 0.93
C TRP A 72 -19.82 -12.37 0.94
N LYS A 73 -20.61 -11.29 0.97
CA LYS A 73 -20.10 -9.92 1.17
C LYS A 73 -19.62 -9.74 2.61
N ILE A 74 -20.45 -10.10 3.60
CA ILE A 74 -20.12 -10.13 5.05
C ILE A 74 -18.79 -10.87 5.29
N ILE A 75 -18.69 -12.10 4.78
CA ILE A 75 -17.50 -12.97 4.87
C ILE A 75 -16.25 -12.40 4.17
N SER A 76 -16.39 -11.49 3.19
CA SER A 76 -15.25 -10.85 2.52
C SER A 76 -14.77 -9.58 3.23
N LEU A 77 -15.67 -8.82 3.86
CA LEU A 77 -15.34 -7.61 4.60
C LEU A 77 -14.62 -7.92 5.92
N ILE A 78 -15.15 -8.87 6.71
CA ILE A 78 -14.57 -9.31 7.99
C ILE A 78 -13.11 -9.75 7.82
N LYS A 79 -12.76 -10.37 6.68
CA LYS A 79 -11.40 -10.84 6.36
C LYS A 79 -10.35 -9.75 6.15
N VAL A 80 -10.74 -8.50 5.91
CA VAL A 80 -9.80 -7.37 5.85
C VAL A 80 -9.64 -6.76 7.23
N LEU A 81 -10.74 -6.56 7.96
CA LEU A 81 -10.70 -6.06 9.33
C LEU A 81 -9.86 -6.99 10.23
N SER A 82 -9.99 -8.31 10.06
CA SER A 82 -9.19 -9.31 10.78
C SER A 82 -7.71 -9.37 10.38
N LYS A 83 -7.24 -8.56 9.41
CA LYS A 83 -5.81 -8.33 9.11
C LYS A 83 -5.27 -7.06 9.80
N LEU A 84 -6.12 -6.30 10.50
CA LEU A 84 -5.78 -5.07 11.21
C LEU A 84 -6.01 -5.21 12.72
N HIS A 85 -7.00 -6.00 13.14
CA HIS A 85 -7.38 -6.28 14.53
C HIS A 85 -7.59 -7.80 14.72
N ASN A 86 -7.37 -8.35 15.92
CA ASN A 86 -7.45 -9.81 16.18
C ASN A 86 -8.34 -10.11 17.40
N VAL A 87 -9.52 -10.69 17.17
CA VAL A 87 -10.55 -10.99 18.20
C VAL A 87 -11.25 -12.31 17.89
N ASP A 88 -11.66 -13.07 18.91
CA ASP A 88 -12.26 -14.41 18.76
C ASP A 88 -13.76 -14.41 18.43
N THR A 89 -14.54 -13.41 18.86
CA THR A 89 -15.96 -13.27 18.50
C THR A 89 -16.15 -13.19 16.98
N LEU A 90 -15.31 -12.41 16.30
CA LEU A 90 -15.24 -12.34 14.83
C LEU A 90 -14.98 -13.73 14.20
N LYS A 91 -14.15 -14.58 14.81
CA LYS A 91 -13.85 -15.94 14.32
C LYS A 91 -15.02 -16.90 14.55
N LYS A 92 -15.69 -16.81 15.70
CA LYS A 92 -16.91 -17.60 16.03
C LYS A 92 -18.05 -17.25 15.07
N PHE A 93 -18.37 -15.96 14.92
CA PHE A 93 -19.38 -15.47 13.98
C PHE A 93 -19.08 -15.88 12.54
N PHE A 94 -17.86 -15.59 12.05
CA PHE A 94 -17.39 -16.01 10.73
C PHE A 94 -17.63 -17.50 10.47
N THR A 95 -17.34 -18.34 11.47
CA THR A 95 -17.52 -19.78 11.39
C THR A 95 -18.99 -20.17 11.28
N HIS A 96 -19.88 -19.59 12.09
CA HIS A 96 -21.32 -19.86 12.00
C HIS A 96 -21.94 -19.35 10.68
N THR A 97 -21.65 -18.12 10.25
CA THR A 97 -22.11 -17.58 8.94
C THR A 97 -21.62 -18.46 7.79
N TYR A 98 -20.34 -18.89 7.83
CA TYR A 98 -19.76 -19.76 6.80
C TYR A 98 -20.41 -21.16 6.80
N GLN A 99 -20.69 -21.75 7.97
CA GLN A 99 -21.38 -23.03 8.07
C GLN A 99 -22.81 -22.97 7.50
N ILE A 100 -23.55 -21.87 7.72
CA ILE A 100 -24.86 -21.61 7.10
C ILE A 100 -24.71 -21.49 5.57
N LEU A 101 -23.77 -20.68 5.08
CA LEU A 101 -23.52 -20.51 3.64
C LEU A 101 -23.15 -21.82 2.94
N MET A 102 -22.40 -22.70 3.61
CA MET A 102 -22.03 -24.01 3.08
C MET A 102 -23.19 -25.00 3.06
N CYS A 103 -24.23 -24.82 3.87
CA CYS A 103 -25.47 -25.60 3.74
C CYS A 103 -26.14 -25.36 2.37
N PHE A 104 -26.05 -24.13 1.87
CA PHE A 104 -26.57 -23.75 0.55
C PHE A 104 -25.64 -24.12 -0.62
N SER A 105 -24.53 -24.81 -0.40
CA SER A 105 -23.57 -25.18 -1.47
C SER A 105 -24.20 -26.11 -2.50
N ASP A 106 -24.60 -27.31 -2.08
CA ASP A 106 -25.17 -28.31 -2.99
C ASP A 106 -26.51 -27.85 -3.56
N VAL A 107 -27.32 -27.15 -2.76
CA VAL A 107 -28.60 -26.56 -3.19
C VAL A 107 -28.40 -25.69 -4.44
N ARG A 108 -27.45 -24.75 -4.38
CA ARG A 108 -27.12 -23.85 -5.48
C ARG A 108 -26.57 -24.59 -6.69
N ASP A 109 -25.74 -25.60 -6.49
CA ASP A 109 -25.13 -26.34 -7.59
C ASP A 109 -26.18 -27.21 -8.30
N MET A 110 -27.16 -27.77 -7.57
CA MET A 110 -28.33 -28.44 -8.17
C MET A 110 -29.29 -27.43 -8.84
N ASP A 111 -29.60 -26.30 -8.21
CA ASP A 111 -30.33 -25.15 -8.81
C ASP A 111 -29.73 -24.76 -10.18
N MET A 112 -28.41 -24.70 -10.24
CA MET A 112 -27.66 -24.42 -11.46
C MET A 112 -27.83 -25.53 -12.51
N MET A 113 -27.63 -26.80 -12.15
CA MET A 113 -27.81 -27.90 -13.10
C MET A 113 -29.24 -27.95 -13.65
N ILE A 114 -30.25 -27.77 -12.81
CA ILE A 114 -31.67 -27.72 -13.22
C ILE A 114 -31.90 -26.55 -14.19
N GLY A 115 -31.37 -25.36 -13.87
CA GLY A 115 -31.48 -24.17 -14.72
C GLY A 115 -30.75 -24.29 -16.07
N LEU A 116 -29.78 -25.19 -16.20
CA LEU A 116 -29.13 -25.53 -17.47
C LEU A 116 -29.89 -26.62 -18.22
N LEU A 117 -30.20 -27.74 -17.56
CA LEU A 117 -30.94 -28.87 -18.14
C LEU A 117 -32.31 -28.43 -18.71
N ASN A 118 -33.00 -27.48 -18.05
CA ASN A 118 -34.23 -26.89 -18.55
C ASN A 118 -34.03 -26.11 -19.87
N LYS A 119 -32.91 -25.41 -20.05
CA LYS A 119 -32.60 -24.64 -21.26
C LYS A 119 -32.27 -25.54 -22.44
N GLU A 120 -31.49 -26.59 -22.18
CA GLU A 120 -31.16 -27.64 -23.15
C GLU A 120 -32.34 -28.61 -23.43
N LYS A 121 -33.55 -28.29 -22.98
CA LYS A 121 -34.79 -29.09 -23.13
C LYS A 121 -34.59 -30.57 -22.77
N SER A 122 -33.83 -30.81 -21.70
CA SER A 122 -33.39 -32.15 -21.28
C SER A 122 -34.57 -33.09 -20.97
N PRO A 123 -34.35 -34.43 -20.99
CA PRO A 123 -35.36 -35.38 -20.53
C PRO A 123 -35.89 -35.01 -19.14
N ARG A 124 -37.22 -34.87 -19.00
CA ARG A 124 -37.87 -34.46 -17.75
C ARG A 124 -37.53 -35.35 -16.56
N SER A 125 -37.24 -36.64 -16.79
CA SER A 125 -36.74 -37.57 -15.77
C SER A 125 -35.42 -37.10 -15.15
N LEU A 126 -34.44 -36.69 -15.97
CA LEU A 126 -33.16 -36.19 -15.48
C LEU A 126 -33.31 -34.88 -14.70
N ILE A 127 -34.14 -33.95 -15.20
CA ILE A 127 -34.47 -32.71 -14.48
C ILE A 127 -35.12 -33.04 -13.13
N LYS A 128 -36.00 -34.04 -13.08
CA LYS A 128 -36.62 -34.56 -11.85
C LYS A 128 -35.59 -35.16 -10.90
N ASP A 129 -34.62 -35.95 -11.37
CA ASP A 129 -33.55 -36.52 -10.54
C ASP A 129 -32.70 -35.43 -9.87
N PHE A 130 -32.31 -34.41 -10.62
CA PHE A 130 -31.60 -33.25 -10.08
C PHE A 130 -32.49 -32.41 -9.15
N SER A 131 -33.79 -32.28 -9.42
CA SER A 131 -34.75 -31.62 -8.54
C SER A 131 -34.96 -32.36 -7.22
N VAL A 132 -34.99 -33.70 -7.24
CA VAL A 132 -35.03 -34.54 -6.03
C VAL A 132 -33.74 -34.38 -5.22
N LYS A 133 -32.57 -34.36 -5.87
CA LYS A 133 -31.28 -34.06 -5.21
C LYS A 133 -31.29 -32.65 -4.59
N ARG A 134 -31.75 -31.64 -5.32
CA ARG A 134 -31.94 -30.26 -4.81
C ARG A 134 -32.82 -30.24 -3.57
N THR A 135 -33.99 -30.87 -3.60
CA THR A 135 -34.91 -30.92 -2.45
C THR A 135 -34.31 -31.67 -1.26
N ARG A 136 -33.54 -32.74 -1.49
CA ARG A 136 -32.77 -33.42 -0.43
C ARG A 136 -31.71 -32.49 0.19
N SER A 137 -30.90 -31.81 -0.62
CA SER A 137 -29.92 -30.83 -0.16
C SER A 137 -30.59 -29.66 0.56
N MET A 138 -31.76 -29.21 0.09
CA MET A 138 -32.54 -28.13 0.72
C MET A 138 -33.06 -28.56 2.10
N ARG A 139 -33.57 -29.79 2.23
CA ARG A 139 -33.99 -30.37 3.52
C ARG A 139 -32.83 -30.52 4.50
N MET A 140 -31.66 -30.94 4.01
CA MET A 140 -30.43 -31.03 4.80
C MET A 140 -29.94 -29.64 5.23
N ALA A 141 -30.03 -28.64 4.35
CA ALA A 141 -29.73 -27.25 4.67
C ALA A 141 -30.67 -26.71 5.75
N TYR A 142 -31.99 -26.80 5.55
CA TYR A 142 -33.00 -26.38 6.51
C TYR A 142 -32.81 -27.06 7.88
N LYS A 143 -32.61 -28.39 7.90
CA LYS A 143 -32.42 -29.15 9.14
C LYS A 143 -31.14 -28.76 9.90
N LYS A 144 -30.07 -28.39 9.19
CA LYS A 144 -28.84 -27.92 9.82
C LYS A 144 -28.96 -26.47 10.28
N ILE A 145 -29.44 -25.58 9.39
CA ILE A 145 -29.64 -24.16 9.66
C ILE A 145 -30.58 -23.97 10.85
N SER A 146 -31.77 -24.59 10.86
CA SER A 146 -32.75 -24.47 11.96
C SER A 146 -32.28 -25.05 13.30
N LYS A 147 -31.21 -25.85 13.32
CA LYS A 147 -30.53 -26.31 14.55
C LYS A 147 -29.41 -25.37 15.02
N THR A 148 -28.97 -24.47 14.16
CA THR A 148 -27.88 -23.52 14.42
C THR A 148 -28.34 -22.07 14.40
N VAL A 149 -29.58 -21.78 14.00
CA VAL A 149 -30.06 -20.41 13.76
C VAL A 149 -30.16 -19.61 15.05
N ASP A 150 -30.66 -20.20 16.14
CA ASP A 150 -30.77 -19.50 17.42
C ASP A 150 -29.38 -19.19 17.99
N LYS A 151 -28.46 -20.16 17.93
CA LYS A 151 -27.05 -19.96 18.28
C LYS A 151 -26.35 -18.95 17.34
N TYR A 152 -26.73 -18.90 16.07
CA TYR A 152 -26.21 -17.93 15.11
C TYR A 152 -26.71 -16.52 15.43
N ILE A 153 -28.01 -16.35 15.70
CA ILE A 153 -28.63 -15.09 16.13
C ILE A 153 -27.98 -14.63 17.44
N GLN A 154 -27.81 -15.52 18.44
CA GLN A 154 -27.08 -15.21 19.66
C GLN A 154 -25.64 -14.73 19.37
N THR A 155 -24.86 -15.48 18.58
CA THR A 155 -23.48 -15.08 18.18
C THR A 155 -23.48 -13.78 17.38
N THR A 156 -24.58 -13.46 16.67
CA THR A 156 -24.73 -12.22 15.90
C THR A 156 -24.99 -11.06 16.83
N ASN A 157 -25.87 -11.22 17.83
CA ASN A 157 -26.19 -10.19 18.81
C ASN A 157 -24.95 -9.89 19.69
N GLU A 158 -24.21 -10.94 20.09
CA GLU A 158 -22.90 -10.82 20.74
C GLU A 158 -21.91 -10.00 19.89
N LEU A 159 -21.79 -10.31 18.58
CA LEU A 159 -20.90 -9.55 17.69
C LEU A 159 -21.40 -8.11 17.44
N LEU A 160 -22.69 -7.88 17.22
CA LEU A 160 -23.23 -6.55 16.92
C LEU A 160 -23.15 -5.60 18.12
N SER A 161 -23.18 -6.16 19.34
CA SER A 161 -22.87 -5.44 20.58
C SER A 161 -21.36 -5.16 20.70
N GLU A 162 -20.50 -6.12 20.37
CA GLU A 162 -19.04 -5.88 20.38
C GLU A 162 -18.60 -4.86 19.29
N LEU A 163 -19.31 -4.78 18.16
CA LEU A 163 -19.03 -3.81 17.09
C LEU A 163 -19.47 -2.36 17.41
N GLU A 164 -20.07 -2.10 18.58
CA GLU A 164 -20.24 -0.72 19.09
C GLU A 164 -18.93 -0.12 19.62
N ASP A 165 -17.91 -0.95 19.87
CA ASP A 165 -16.62 -0.54 20.43
C ASP A 165 -15.79 0.28 19.43
N GLU A 166 -15.33 1.47 19.87
CA GLU A 166 -14.55 2.44 19.07
C GLU A 166 -13.31 1.82 18.39
N LYS A 167 -12.77 0.71 18.91
CA LYS A 167 -11.60 0.01 18.38
C LYS A 167 -11.74 -0.47 16.93
N TYR A 168 -12.93 -0.41 16.34
CA TYR A 168 -13.23 -0.84 14.96
C TYR A 168 -13.37 0.31 13.92
N THR A 169 -13.07 1.56 14.29
CA THR A 169 -13.10 2.74 13.39
C THR A 169 -11.83 2.87 12.51
N LEU A 170 -11.98 3.23 11.24
CA LEU A 170 -10.92 3.22 10.20
C LEU A 170 -10.48 4.61 9.73
N ARG A 171 -9.18 4.76 9.38
CA ARG A 171 -8.50 6.05 9.05
C ARG A 171 -7.53 5.94 7.86
N TYR A 172 -7.17 7.06 7.20
CA TYR A 172 -6.43 7.04 5.92
C TYR A 172 -5.08 6.30 5.90
N LYS A 173 -4.27 6.31 6.97
CA LYS A 173 -3.00 5.55 7.02
C LYS A 173 -3.20 4.03 7.11
N ASP A 174 -4.39 3.61 7.53
CA ASP A 174 -4.75 2.22 7.72
C ASP A 174 -5.58 1.74 6.52
N VAL A 175 -6.46 2.60 5.99
CA VAL A 175 -6.95 2.56 4.58
C VAL A 175 -5.78 2.48 3.60
N TYR A 176 -4.65 3.15 3.87
CA TYR A 176 -3.46 3.00 3.07
C TYR A 176 -2.93 1.56 3.14
N LYS A 177 -2.67 1.04 4.34
CA LYS A 177 -2.09 -0.31 4.49
C LYS A 177 -3.04 -1.34 3.88
N MET A 178 -4.36 -1.18 4.08
CA MET A 178 -5.42 -1.92 3.40
C MET A 178 -5.33 -1.78 1.88
N PHE A 179 -5.12 -0.56 1.36
CA PHE A 179 -4.97 -0.32 -0.07
C PHE A 179 -3.70 -0.98 -0.62
N ARG A 180 -2.56 -0.99 0.09
CA ARG A 180 -1.38 -1.77 -0.34
C ARG A 180 -1.60 -3.27 -0.29
N ILE A 181 -2.29 -3.75 0.73
CA ILE A 181 -2.67 -5.16 0.85
C ILE A 181 -3.60 -5.54 -0.31
N ALA A 182 -4.56 -4.67 -0.66
CA ALA A 182 -5.45 -4.83 -1.80
C ALA A 182 -4.72 -4.68 -3.16
N TYR A 183 -3.75 -3.76 -3.26
CA TYR A 183 -2.88 -3.55 -4.42
C TYR A 183 -2.05 -4.79 -4.71
N ASN A 184 -1.42 -5.34 -3.67
CA ASN A 184 -0.60 -6.55 -3.80
C ASN A 184 -1.46 -7.77 -4.14
N GLU A 185 -2.65 -7.94 -3.57
CA GLU A 185 -3.58 -9.02 -3.94
C GLU A 185 -4.18 -8.82 -5.34
N TYR A 186 -4.38 -7.57 -5.80
CA TYR A 186 -4.77 -7.20 -7.17
C TYR A 186 -3.66 -7.58 -8.17
N LEU A 187 -2.45 -7.08 -7.96
CA LEU A 187 -1.29 -7.27 -8.83
C LEU A 187 -0.94 -8.77 -8.99
N PHE A 188 -1.00 -9.54 -7.89
CA PHE A 188 -0.85 -11.01 -7.93
C PHE A 188 -1.90 -11.68 -8.84
N THR A 189 -3.16 -11.26 -8.72
CA THR A 189 -4.30 -11.89 -9.39
C THR A 189 -4.22 -11.73 -10.91
N LYS A 190 -3.63 -10.62 -11.37
CA LYS A 190 -3.37 -10.30 -12.77
C LYS A 190 -2.34 -11.24 -13.41
N ILE A 191 -1.19 -11.44 -12.76
CA ILE A 191 -0.07 -12.26 -13.26
C ILE A 191 -0.50 -13.73 -13.44
N SER A 192 -1.28 -14.25 -12.49
CA SER A 192 -1.70 -15.67 -12.46
C SER A 192 -2.53 -16.11 -13.68
N PHE A 193 -3.23 -15.20 -14.38
CA PHE A 193 -4.16 -15.56 -15.45
C PHE A 193 -3.47 -15.75 -16.82
N LEU A 194 -2.14 -15.60 -16.90
CA LEU A 194 -1.39 -15.47 -18.15
C LEU A 194 -0.37 -16.59 -18.43
N MET A 195 -0.06 -17.46 -17.47
CA MET A 195 1.01 -18.48 -17.57
C MET A 195 0.48 -19.91 -17.34
N GLU A 196 -0.26 -20.46 -18.31
CA GLU A 196 -0.90 -21.80 -18.32
C GLU A 196 -1.75 -22.18 -17.07
N PRO A 197 -3.08 -22.00 -17.11
CA PRO A 197 -3.94 -22.12 -15.93
C PRO A 197 -4.47 -23.53 -15.65
N SER A 198 -4.15 -24.09 -14.48
CA SER A 198 -4.74 -25.35 -14.00
C SER A 198 -6.10 -25.17 -13.29
N TYR A 199 -6.89 -26.25 -13.17
CA TYR A 199 -8.24 -26.21 -12.58
C TYR A 199 -8.31 -25.68 -11.13
N GLU A 200 -7.24 -25.85 -10.35
CA GLU A 200 -7.14 -25.35 -8.97
C GLU A 200 -6.66 -23.90 -8.89
N MET A 201 -6.01 -23.42 -9.96
CA MET A 201 -5.62 -22.03 -10.13
C MET A 201 -6.87 -21.16 -10.39
N PHE A 202 -7.76 -21.62 -11.28
CA PHE A 202 -9.02 -20.92 -11.60
C PHE A 202 -9.89 -20.66 -10.35
N ASP A 203 -10.12 -21.65 -9.49
CA ASP A 203 -10.95 -21.49 -8.29
C ASP A 203 -10.34 -20.55 -7.24
N ARG A 204 -9.00 -20.45 -7.19
CA ARG A 204 -8.26 -19.50 -6.33
C ARG A 204 -8.36 -18.07 -6.86
N VAL A 205 -8.08 -17.84 -8.15
CA VAL A 205 -8.24 -16.53 -8.82
C VAL A 205 -9.69 -16.02 -8.68
N ARG A 206 -10.68 -16.87 -9.00
CA ARG A 206 -12.13 -16.61 -8.82
C ARG A 206 -12.50 -16.15 -7.41
N THR A 207 -11.78 -16.64 -6.40
CA THR A 207 -12.01 -16.31 -4.98
C THR A 207 -11.32 -15.01 -4.57
N ARG A 208 -10.10 -14.72 -5.07
CA ARG A 208 -9.42 -13.45 -4.85
C ARG A 208 -10.15 -12.26 -5.49
N VAL A 209 -10.50 -12.34 -6.78
CA VAL A 209 -11.27 -11.28 -7.48
C VAL A 209 -12.58 -11.00 -6.75
N ARG A 210 -13.29 -12.04 -6.27
CA ARG A 210 -14.52 -11.90 -5.49
C ARG A 210 -14.32 -11.12 -4.19
N ASN A 211 -13.24 -11.41 -3.45
CA ASN A 211 -12.95 -10.69 -2.21
C ASN A 211 -12.63 -9.22 -2.53
N LEU A 212 -11.68 -8.98 -3.46
CA LEU A 212 -11.28 -7.63 -3.86
C LEU A 212 -12.49 -6.79 -4.31
N LYS A 213 -13.35 -7.36 -5.16
CA LYS A 213 -14.64 -6.78 -5.56
C LYS A 213 -15.49 -6.34 -4.37
N TYR A 214 -15.67 -7.16 -3.33
CA TYR A 214 -16.53 -6.79 -2.19
C TYR A 214 -15.86 -5.78 -1.24
N ILE A 215 -14.52 -5.70 -1.24
CA ILE A 215 -13.74 -4.73 -0.48
C ILE A 215 -13.69 -3.37 -1.21
N PHE A 216 -13.67 -3.38 -2.56
CA PHE A 216 -13.47 -2.19 -3.39
C PHE A 216 -14.39 -1.00 -3.04
N PRO A 217 -15.70 -1.17 -2.76
CA PRO A 217 -16.58 -0.07 -2.35
C PRO A 217 -16.20 0.62 -1.03
N LEU A 218 -15.38 0.02 -0.15
CA LEU A 218 -14.83 0.72 1.03
C LEU A 218 -13.91 1.88 0.61
N PHE A 219 -13.32 1.80 -0.58
CA PHE A 219 -12.40 2.80 -1.10
C PHE A 219 -13.10 3.87 -1.97
N SER A 220 -14.37 3.70 -2.36
CA SER A 220 -15.03 4.67 -3.27
C SER A 220 -15.33 6.02 -2.61
N SER A 221 -15.51 6.04 -1.28
CA SER A 221 -15.58 7.28 -0.50
C SER A 221 -14.30 8.10 -0.64
N PHE A 222 -13.14 7.43 -0.63
CA PHE A 222 -11.83 8.05 -0.82
C PHE A 222 -11.52 8.39 -2.29
N PHE A 223 -12.17 7.78 -3.28
CA PHE A 223 -11.82 7.94 -4.71
C PHE A 223 -13.03 8.23 -5.59
N ASN A 224 -13.49 9.48 -5.57
CA ASN A 224 -14.58 9.96 -6.42
C ASN A 224 -14.09 10.23 -7.86
N ASP A 225 -13.80 9.16 -8.60
CA ASP A 225 -13.32 9.21 -9.97
C ASP A 225 -14.05 8.18 -10.86
N LYS A 226 -14.44 8.59 -12.07
CA LYS A 226 -14.87 7.70 -13.15
C LYS A 226 -13.89 6.55 -13.35
N ARG A 227 -12.58 6.83 -13.22
CA ARG A 227 -11.47 5.88 -13.34
C ARG A 227 -11.48 4.83 -12.23
N PHE A 228 -11.96 5.14 -11.02
CA PHE A 228 -12.16 4.17 -9.95
C PHE A 228 -13.39 3.27 -10.21
N PHE A 229 -14.51 3.87 -10.62
CA PHE A 229 -15.76 3.13 -10.88
C PHE A 229 -15.67 2.18 -12.09
N GLU A 230 -14.96 2.59 -13.14
CA GLU A 230 -14.62 1.73 -14.29
C GLU A 230 -13.90 0.44 -13.85
N GLU A 231 -13.00 0.51 -12.85
CA GLU A 231 -12.27 -0.67 -12.37
C GLU A 231 -13.14 -1.58 -11.52
N PHE A 232 -13.96 -1.02 -10.63
CA PHE A 232 -14.96 -1.82 -9.91
C PHE A 232 -15.87 -2.60 -10.89
N THR A 233 -16.25 -1.96 -12.00
CA THR A 233 -17.07 -2.57 -13.06
C THR A 233 -16.33 -3.71 -13.79
N PHE A 234 -15.03 -3.58 -14.03
CA PHE A 234 -14.19 -4.63 -14.61
C PHE A 234 -14.06 -5.85 -13.69
N LEU A 235 -13.68 -5.65 -12.42
CA LEU A 235 -13.59 -6.73 -11.42
C LEU A 235 -14.92 -7.49 -11.25
N ASN A 236 -16.05 -6.79 -11.37
CA ASN A 236 -17.38 -7.39 -11.36
C ASN A 236 -17.62 -8.38 -12.51
N ASN A 237 -17.22 -8.02 -13.73
CA ASN A 237 -17.44 -8.86 -14.91
C ASN A 237 -16.43 -10.00 -15.02
N PHE A 238 -15.15 -9.76 -14.72
CA PHE A 238 -14.13 -10.82 -14.68
C PHE A 238 -14.50 -11.92 -13.67
N GLN A 239 -15.02 -11.53 -12.49
CA GLN A 239 -15.49 -12.48 -11.48
C GLN A 239 -16.67 -13.35 -11.96
N ARG A 240 -17.54 -12.85 -12.85
CA ARG A 240 -18.67 -13.62 -13.41
C ARG A 240 -18.17 -14.75 -14.31
N SER A 241 -17.28 -14.46 -15.26
CA SER A 241 -16.76 -15.46 -16.20
C SER A 241 -15.88 -16.52 -15.53
N LEU A 242 -15.18 -16.16 -14.46
CA LEU A 242 -14.46 -17.14 -13.63
C LEU A 242 -15.41 -18.08 -12.85
N ASN A 243 -16.62 -17.64 -12.48
CA ASN A 243 -17.63 -18.57 -11.92
C ASN A 243 -18.11 -19.58 -12.97
N TYR A 244 -18.29 -19.15 -14.22
CA TYR A 244 -18.69 -20.04 -15.31
C TYR A 244 -17.70 -21.21 -15.52
N LEU A 245 -16.38 -20.98 -15.47
CA LEU A 245 -15.40 -22.06 -15.57
C LEU A 245 -15.49 -23.09 -14.44
N ARG A 246 -15.65 -22.64 -13.18
CA ARG A 246 -15.92 -23.56 -12.05
C ARG A 246 -17.21 -24.34 -12.32
N ASP A 247 -18.23 -23.68 -12.84
CA ASP A 247 -19.53 -24.27 -13.08
C ASP A 247 -19.50 -25.32 -14.20
N ILE A 248 -18.64 -25.16 -15.22
CA ILE A 248 -18.31 -26.24 -16.19
C ILE A 248 -17.63 -27.40 -15.45
N ARG A 249 -16.59 -27.14 -14.65
CA ARG A 249 -15.87 -28.20 -13.90
C ARG A 249 -16.82 -28.98 -12.99
N LYS A 250 -17.75 -28.28 -12.32
CA LYS A 250 -18.80 -28.89 -11.48
C LYS A 250 -19.86 -29.63 -12.29
N LEU A 251 -20.22 -29.16 -13.48
CA LEU A 251 -21.09 -29.91 -14.41
C LEU A 251 -20.42 -31.23 -14.80
N VAL A 252 -19.14 -31.22 -15.20
CA VAL A 252 -18.38 -32.44 -15.55
C VAL A 252 -18.26 -33.39 -14.36
N ASP A 253 -17.87 -32.89 -13.18
CA ASP A 253 -17.71 -33.69 -11.95
C ASP A 253 -19.02 -34.31 -11.43
N ILE A 254 -20.15 -33.62 -11.61
CA ILE A 254 -21.46 -34.14 -11.18
C ILE A 254 -22.06 -35.04 -12.26
N LEU A 255 -21.91 -34.71 -13.55
CA LEU A 255 -22.38 -35.57 -14.66
C LEU A 255 -21.63 -36.89 -14.70
N SER A 256 -20.31 -36.93 -14.47
CA SER A 256 -19.54 -38.19 -14.43
C SER A 256 -20.18 -39.18 -13.46
N LYS A 257 -20.60 -38.69 -12.28
CA LYS A 257 -21.28 -39.41 -11.18
C LYS A 257 -22.80 -39.65 -11.39
N THR A 258 -23.34 -39.45 -12.60
CA THR A 258 -24.72 -39.85 -12.95
C THR A 258 -24.77 -41.11 -13.80
N SER A 259 -25.90 -41.82 -13.79
CA SER A 259 -26.20 -43.00 -14.63
C SER A 259 -26.52 -42.67 -16.10
N LEU A 260 -26.32 -41.42 -16.55
CA LEU A 260 -26.56 -41.04 -17.94
C LEU A 260 -25.65 -41.78 -18.93
N ARG A 261 -26.16 -42.05 -20.13
CA ARG A 261 -25.35 -42.49 -21.27
C ARG A 261 -24.27 -41.45 -21.58
N VAL A 262 -23.06 -41.91 -21.88
CA VAL A 262 -21.86 -41.06 -22.05
C VAL A 262 -22.02 -40.03 -23.16
N SER A 263 -22.70 -40.36 -24.26
CA SER A 263 -23.05 -39.41 -25.33
C SER A 263 -23.81 -38.20 -24.76
N ARG A 264 -24.95 -38.41 -24.11
CA ARG A 264 -25.73 -37.32 -23.50
C ARG A 264 -24.94 -36.51 -22.46
N LYS A 265 -23.99 -37.11 -21.73
CA LYS A 265 -23.08 -36.35 -20.85
C LYS A 265 -22.17 -35.41 -21.68
N LYS A 266 -21.61 -35.89 -22.78
CA LYS A 266 -20.80 -35.11 -23.73
C LYS A 266 -21.63 -33.98 -24.35
N ASP A 267 -22.81 -34.30 -24.89
CA ASP A 267 -23.72 -33.35 -25.53
C ASP A 267 -24.05 -32.16 -24.61
N PHE A 268 -24.35 -32.42 -23.32
CA PHE A 268 -24.61 -31.36 -22.34
C PHE A 268 -23.37 -30.53 -21.99
N VAL A 269 -22.19 -31.14 -21.91
CA VAL A 269 -20.94 -30.42 -21.66
C VAL A 269 -20.59 -29.54 -22.86
N GLU A 270 -20.74 -30.05 -24.09
CA GLU A 270 -20.45 -29.30 -25.33
C GLU A 270 -21.45 -28.16 -25.57
N SER A 271 -22.76 -28.39 -25.37
CA SER A 271 -23.74 -27.29 -25.47
C SER A 271 -23.50 -26.23 -24.40
N PHE A 272 -23.24 -26.63 -23.14
CA PHE A 272 -22.95 -25.65 -22.09
C PHE A 272 -21.65 -24.88 -22.33
N LEU A 273 -20.58 -25.56 -22.80
CA LEU A 273 -19.33 -24.94 -23.25
C LEU A 273 -19.60 -23.91 -24.34
N ASN A 274 -20.30 -24.29 -25.41
CA ASN A 274 -20.63 -23.39 -26.51
C ASN A 274 -21.51 -22.21 -26.06
N SER A 275 -22.48 -22.43 -25.17
CA SER A 275 -23.44 -21.41 -24.71
C SER A 275 -22.82 -20.18 -24.04
N LYS A 276 -21.58 -20.27 -23.54
CA LYS A 276 -20.78 -19.12 -23.05
C LYS A 276 -19.35 -19.11 -23.61
N LYS A 277 -19.03 -19.89 -24.66
CA LYS A 277 -17.71 -19.92 -25.31
C LYS A 277 -17.29 -18.54 -25.78
N ASN A 278 -18.25 -17.77 -26.30
CA ASN A 278 -18.06 -16.39 -26.72
C ASN A 278 -17.84 -15.47 -25.50
N ILE A 279 -18.69 -15.51 -24.46
CA ILE A 279 -18.46 -14.74 -23.21
C ILE A 279 -17.10 -15.06 -22.56
N TRP A 280 -16.66 -16.32 -22.59
CA TRP A 280 -15.32 -16.69 -22.15
C TRP A 280 -14.24 -16.05 -23.04
N ARG A 281 -14.34 -16.19 -24.37
CA ARG A 281 -13.42 -15.59 -25.33
C ARG A 281 -13.33 -14.07 -25.15
N GLU A 282 -14.47 -13.38 -25.19
CA GLU A 282 -14.65 -11.95 -24.97
C GLU A 282 -14.11 -11.48 -23.61
N THR A 283 -14.27 -12.27 -22.54
CA THR A 283 -13.70 -11.90 -21.22
C THR A 283 -12.19 -12.07 -21.21
N VAL A 284 -11.65 -13.13 -21.85
CA VAL A 284 -10.20 -13.32 -21.98
C VAL A 284 -9.58 -12.23 -22.84
N GLU A 285 -10.21 -11.91 -23.97
CA GLU A 285 -9.79 -10.85 -24.90
C GLU A 285 -9.88 -9.48 -24.22
N SER A 286 -11.01 -9.10 -23.61
CA SER A 286 -11.11 -7.79 -22.93
C SER A 286 -10.30 -7.69 -21.64
N PHE A 287 -9.99 -8.81 -20.97
CA PHE A 287 -9.00 -8.84 -19.89
C PHE A 287 -7.58 -8.60 -20.44
N ARG A 288 -7.22 -9.18 -21.59
CA ARG A 288 -5.94 -8.91 -22.28
C ARG A 288 -5.85 -7.45 -22.73
N GLU A 289 -6.91 -6.88 -23.30
CA GLU A 289 -6.96 -5.50 -23.81
C GLU A 289 -6.85 -4.41 -22.73
N ARG A 290 -7.56 -4.55 -21.60
CA ARG A 290 -7.79 -3.42 -20.66
C ARG A 290 -6.70 -3.22 -19.61
N ASN A 291 -5.78 -4.17 -19.47
CA ASN A 291 -4.90 -4.31 -18.32
C ASN A 291 -3.88 -3.17 -18.09
N THR A 292 -3.67 -2.28 -19.06
CA THR A 292 -2.73 -1.14 -18.93
C THR A 292 -3.33 0.11 -18.26
N ARG A 293 -4.64 0.33 -18.37
CA ARG A 293 -5.28 1.54 -17.82
C ARG A 293 -5.53 1.48 -16.31
N ILE A 294 -5.41 0.31 -15.70
CA ILE A 294 -5.83 0.01 -14.32
C ILE A 294 -4.67 0.19 -13.33
N ASP A 295 -3.49 -0.33 -13.68
CA ASP A 295 -2.31 -0.27 -12.80
C ASP A 295 -1.93 1.15 -12.46
N ASN A 296 -2.02 2.10 -13.40
CA ASN A 296 -1.78 3.52 -13.10
C ASN A 296 -2.73 4.01 -11.99
N ARG A 297 -4.04 3.71 -12.09
CA ARG A 297 -5.06 4.12 -11.10
C ARG A 297 -4.70 3.71 -9.68
N MET A 298 -4.13 2.51 -9.57
CA MET A 298 -3.81 1.89 -8.29
C MET A 298 -2.34 2.15 -7.86
N ASN A 299 -1.40 2.37 -8.78
CA ASN A 299 -0.03 2.86 -8.50
C ASN A 299 -0.06 4.28 -7.95
N ILE A 300 -1.04 5.07 -8.39
CA ILE A 300 -1.27 6.42 -7.89
C ILE A 300 -2.20 6.39 -6.66
N LEU A 301 -2.25 5.22 -6.06
CA LEU A 301 -2.62 4.95 -4.70
C LEU A 301 -1.44 4.19 -4.03
N LEU A 302 -0.19 4.60 -4.34
CA LEU A 302 1.08 4.23 -3.68
C LEU A 302 1.88 5.44 -3.14
N ARG A 303 2.95 5.99 -3.75
CA ARG A 303 3.88 6.94 -3.06
C ARG A 303 3.44 8.39 -2.73
N GLU A 304 2.16 8.75 -2.68
CA GLU A 304 1.63 9.83 -1.81
C GLU A 304 0.41 9.35 -0.97
N LEU A 305 0.06 8.07 -1.12
CA LEU A 305 -0.67 7.23 -0.18
C LEU A 305 0.32 6.67 0.90
N LYS A 306 1.61 6.57 0.58
CA LYS A 306 2.69 5.95 1.37
C LYS A 306 4.06 6.27 0.75
N ASN A 307 4.88 7.27 1.10
CA ASN A 307 4.70 8.55 1.81
C ASN A 307 3.80 8.54 3.05
N LEU A 308 4.19 7.98 4.19
CA LEU A 308 5.38 7.21 4.59
C LEU A 308 5.61 5.98 3.67
N TYR A 309 6.77 5.83 3.00
CA TYR A 309 7.40 4.80 2.11
C TYR A 309 7.51 5.15 0.63
N GLU A 310 8.26 6.19 0.26
CA GLU A 310 9.73 6.13 0.16
C GLU A 310 10.25 5.15 -0.90
N VAL A 311 10.23 3.79 -0.85
CA VAL A 311 9.71 2.76 0.09
C VAL A 311 8.93 1.49 -0.48
N LEU A 312 8.83 1.16 -1.81
CA LEU A 312 8.55 -0.15 -2.56
C LEU A 312 8.58 -0.06 -4.15
N TYR A 313 9.72 0.23 -4.82
CA TYR A 313 10.08 0.22 -6.29
C TYR A 313 11.64 0.39 -6.38
N PRO A 314 12.44 -0.49 -7.03
CA PRO A 314 13.81 -0.87 -6.58
C PRO A 314 14.99 0.15 -6.46
N GLU A 315 15.70 0.50 -7.55
CA GLU A 315 17.16 0.79 -7.53
C GLU A 315 17.57 2.20 -8.00
N ASP A 316 16.68 3.19 -7.90
CA ASP A 316 16.95 4.62 -8.19
C ASP A 316 18.13 5.22 -7.39
N PHE A 317 18.69 4.45 -6.46
CA PHE A 317 19.57 4.85 -5.38
C PHE A 317 21.00 4.32 -5.50
N SER A 318 21.30 3.48 -6.50
CA SER A 318 22.69 3.05 -6.83
C SER A 318 23.39 3.99 -7.82
N ARG A 319 22.63 4.57 -8.77
CA ARG A 319 23.07 5.68 -9.63
C ARG A 319 23.60 6.86 -8.79
N TYR A 320 22.95 7.10 -7.65
CA TYR A 320 23.33 8.13 -6.68
C TYR A 320 24.71 7.89 -6.05
N ASP A 321 25.20 6.66 -5.97
CA ASP A 321 26.57 6.39 -5.51
C ASP A 321 27.61 6.62 -6.63
N LYS A 322 27.31 6.28 -7.90
CA LYS A 322 28.23 6.54 -9.03
C LYS A 322 28.49 8.03 -9.28
N ILE A 323 27.43 8.84 -9.30
CA ILE A 323 27.56 10.29 -9.48
C ILE A 323 28.37 10.92 -8.33
N TYR A 324 28.23 10.37 -7.12
CA TYR A 324 28.92 10.86 -5.95
C TYR A 324 30.45 10.71 -6.06
N GLU A 325 30.95 9.66 -6.70
CA GLU A 325 32.40 9.50 -6.93
C GLU A 325 32.96 10.49 -7.97
N GLU A 326 32.22 10.85 -9.03
CA GLU A 326 32.67 11.90 -9.97
C GLU A 326 32.72 13.28 -9.31
N VAL A 327 31.75 13.56 -8.42
CA VAL A 327 31.69 14.80 -7.63
C VAL A 327 32.94 14.97 -6.72
N LYS A 328 33.57 13.87 -6.26
CA LYS A 328 34.82 13.90 -5.47
C LYS A 328 36.03 14.36 -6.29
N GLU A 329 36.25 13.80 -7.48
CA GLU A 329 37.40 14.16 -8.32
C GLU A 329 37.32 15.62 -8.81
N ILE A 330 36.12 16.19 -8.97
CA ILE A 330 35.93 17.61 -9.31
C ILE A 330 36.34 18.55 -8.17
N ALA A 331 36.07 18.18 -6.92
CA ALA A 331 36.48 18.96 -5.74
C ALA A 331 38.01 19.03 -5.61
N LYS A 332 38.66 17.88 -5.80
CA LYS A 332 40.13 17.69 -5.83
C LYS A 332 40.81 18.59 -6.86
N GLN A 333 40.30 18.62 -8.10
CA GLN A 333 40.85 19.44 -9.19
C GLN A 333 40.82 20.96 -8.93
N HIS A 334 39.93 21.44 -8.06
CA HIS A 334 39.85 22.85 -7.67
C HIS A 334 40.63 23.18 -6.38
N GLY A 335 41.41 22.23 -5.85
CA GLY A 335 42.26 22.42 -4.66
C GLY A 335 41.57 22.17 -3.32
N SER A 336 40.51 21.34 -3.28
CA SER A 336 39.74 21.04 -2.07
C SER A 336 40.22 19.76 -1.37
N ASP A 337 40.07 19.71 -0.06
CA ASP A 337 40.38 18.53 0.78
C ASP A 337 39.22 17.52 0.74
N VAL A 338 39.35 16.49 -0.10
CA VAL A 338 38.31 15.48 -0.33
C VAL A 338 38.08 14.57 0.88
N GLU A 339 39.12 14.23 1.64
CA GLU A 339 38.98 13.30 2.78
C GLU A 339 38.23 13.99 3.93
N ARG A 340 38.56 15.26 4.19
CA ARG A 340 37.84 16.13 5.13
C ARG A 340 36.38 16.33 4.73
N ASN A 341 36.11 16.48 3.44
CA ASN A 341 34.75 16.64 2.92
C ASN A 341 33.92 15.32 2.93
N GLU A 342 34.56 14.15 2.75
CA GLU A 342 33.91 12.84 2.85
C GLU A 342 33.47 12.53 4.30
N LYS A 343 34.28 12.92 5.29
CA LYS A 343 33.93 12.84 6.72
C LYS A 343 32.67 13.65 7.04
N LEU A 344 32.59 14.89 6.54
CA LEU A 344 31.41 15.76 6.67
C LEU A 344 30.15 15.15 6.01
N ALA A 345 30.28 14.61 4.79
CA ALA A 345 29.17 14.02 4.06
C ALA A 345 28.56 12.81 4.78
N ASN A 346 29.41 11.91 5.29
CA ASN A 346 28.98 10.72 6.02
C ASN A 346 28.31 11.08 7.36
N ILE A 347 28.84 12.05 8.10
CA ILE A 347 28.20 12.59 9.32
C ILE A 347 26.81 13.16 9.00
N THR A 348 26.70 13.95 7.94
CA THR A 348 25.44 14.61 7.52
C THR A 348 24.35 13.58 7.16
N VAL A 349 24.70 12.49 6.46
CA VAL A 349 23.73 11.45 6.07
C VAL A 349 23.43 10.47 7.21
N LYS A 350 24.40 10.17 8.10
CA LYS A 350 24.15 9.42 9.36
C LYS A 350 23.07 10.14 10.18
N LEU A 351 23.19 11.46 10.30
CA LEU A 351 22.20 12.30 10.98
C LEU A 351 20.84 12.34 10.27
N TYR A 352 20.80 12.53 8.94
CA TYR A 352 19.53 12.55 8.18
C TYR A 352 18.77 11.21 8.28
N ARG A 353 19.45 10.07 8.16
CA ARG A 353 18.83 8.74 8.24
C ARG A 353 18.22 8.45 9.60
N SER A 354 18.89 8.80 10.70
CA SER A 354 18.29 8.68 12.04
C SER A 354 16.97 9.45 12.16
N PHE A 355 16.81 10.58 11.46
CA PHE A 355 15.57 11.36 11.48
C PHE A 355 14.46 10.75 10.60
N ASP A 356 14.80 10.09 9.48
CA ASP A 356 13.84 9.29 8.68
C ASP A 356 13.38 8.03 9.43
N GLU A 357 14.31 7.34 10.10
CA GLU A 357 14.03 6.19 10.95
C GLU A 357 13.12 6.56 12.14
N PHE A 358 13.29 7.76 12.72
CA PHE A 358 12.37 8.34 13.70
C PHE A 358 11.05 8.89 13.09
N ASN A 359 10.83 8.75 11.78
CA ASN A 359 9.64 9.19 11.04
C ASN A 359 9.40 10.73 11.13
N LEU A 360 10.45 11.52 11.38
CA LEU A 360 10.38 12.99 11.49
C LEU A 360 10.28 13.68 10.12
N ILE A 361 10.51 12.92 9.05
CA ILE A 361 10.40 13.33 7.64
C ILE A 361 9.70 12.22 6.85
N VAL A 362 9.38 12.51 5.58
CA VAL A 362 9.12 11.45 4.60
C VAL A 362 10.41 11.26 3.82
N GLY A 363 11.05 10.12 3.99
CA GLY A 363 12.24 9.80 3.21
C GLY A 363 11.95 9.81 1.71
N ASP A 364 12.97 10.19 0.99
CA ASP A 364 13.14 9.89 -0.42
C ASP A 364 14.65 9.81 -0.53
N TYR A 365 15.19 8.64 -0.88
CA TYR A 365 16.65 8.46 -0.97
C TYR A 365 17.29 9.46 -1.97
N THR A 366 16.50 10.12 -2.83
CA THR A 366 16.92 11.28 -3.64
C THR A 366 17.43 12.45 -2.79
N ASN A 367 16.84 12.67 -1.61
CA ASN A 367 17.25 13.72 -0.68
C ASN A 367 18.54 13.33 0.08
N GLU A 368 18.71 12.06 0.43
CA GLU A 368 19.96 11.53 1.00
C GLU A 368 21.14 11.78 0.05
N PHE A 369 20.95 11.48 -1.23
CA PHE A 369 21.94 11.70 -2.29
C PHE A 369 22.33 13.18 -2.44
N ILE A 370 21.34 14.07 -2.43
CA ILE A 370 21.57 15.52 -2.54
C ILE A 370 22.42 16.04 -1.36
N LEU A 371 22.22 15.51 -0.15
CA LEU A 371 23.06 15.83 1.00
C LEU A 371 24.52 15.38 0.83
N LYS A 372 24.75 14.12 0.40
CA LYS A 372 26.10 13.60 0.12
C LYS A 372 26.87 14.56 -0.79
N CYS A 373 26.32 14.84 -1.97
CA CYS A 373 27.00 15.65 -2.99
C CYS A 373 27.23 17.11 -2.56
N ALA A 374 26.32 17.73 -1.79
CA ALA A 374 26.46 19.13 -1.38
C ALA A 374 27.57 19.36 -0.36
N ALA A 375 27.86 18.38 0.51
CA ALA A 375 28.99 18.42 1.43
C ALA A 375 30.35 18.40 0.69
N MET A 376 30.43 17.63 -0.40
CA MET A 376 31.68 17.33 -1.11
C MET A 376 32.33 18.54 -1.80
N ILE A 377 31.52 19.47 -2.35
CA ILE A 377 31.97 20.55 -3.24
C ILE A 377 31.85 21.97 -2.66
N HIS A 378 31.70 22.08 -1.33
CA HIS A 378 31.14 23.28 -0.71
C HIS A 378 32.01 24.56 -0.77
N ASP A 379 33.31 24.44 -1.04
CA ASP A 379 34.29 25.53 -0.89
C ASP A 379 35.21 25.80 -2.10
N ILE A 380 34.95 25.19 -3.25
CA ILE A 380 35.75 25.26 -4.50
C ILE A 380 36.03 26.67 -5.07
N GLY A 381 35.40 27.72 -4.53
CA GLY A 381 35.54 29.12 -4.98
C GLY A 381 36.52 29.99 -4.19
N LYS A 382 37.21 29.46 -3.17
CA LYS A 382 38.11 30.22 -2.28
C LYS A 382 39.23 30.96 -3.02
N SER A 383 39.78 30.37 -4.07
CA SER A 383 40.86 30.95 -4.89
C SER A 383 40.42 32.13 -5.77
N ILE A 384 39.11 32.32 -5.99
CA ILE A 384 38.55 33.39 -6.85
C ILE A 384 38.17 34.61 -6.01
N SER A 385 37.59 34.41 -4.84
CA SER A 385 37.22 35.48 -3.91
C SER A 385 37.21 34.92 -2.47
N PRO A 386 38.32 35.01 -1.72
CA PRO A 386 38.44 34.40 -0.40
C PRO A 386 37.33 34.83 0.59
N GLU A 387 36.96 36.11 0.58
CA GLU A 387 35.96 36.67 1.51
C GLU A 387 34.51 36.32 1.16
N SER A 388 34.21 36.09 -0.12
CA SER A 388 32.87 35.78 -0.64
C SER A 388 32.78 34.40 -1.30
N TYR A 389 33.66 33.46 -0.90
CA TYR A 389 33.84 32.16 -1.56
C TYR A 389 32.55 31.34 -1.71
N TYR A 390 31.59 31.46 -0.79
CA TYR A 390 30.29 30.79 -0.83
C TYR A 390 29.39 31.24 -2.00
N LYS A 391 29.59 32.47 -2.50
CA LYS A 391 28.94 32.94 -3.76
C LYS A 391 29.67 32.35 -4.96
N ALA A 392 31.00 32.49 -5.00
CA ALA A 392 31.86 32.02 -6.07
C ALA A 392 31.80 30.50 -6.27
N SER A 393 31.69 29.70 -5.20
CA SER A 393 31.61 28.23 -5.27
C SER A 393 30.32 27.77 -5.95
N MET A 394 29.18 28.40 -5.63
CA MET A 394 27.90 28.15 -6.31
C MET A 394 27.99 28.54 -7.79
N GLU A 395 28.46 29.77 -8.06
CA GLU A 395 28.56 30.32 -9.42
C GLU A 395 29.54 29.50 -10.28
N ARG A 396 30.59 28.92 -9.68
CA ARG A 396 31.51 27.97 -10.32
C ARG A 396 30.87 26.61 -10.57
N PHE A 397 30.33 25.92 -9.56
CA PHE A 397 29.80 24.55 -9.71
C PHE A 397 28.69 24.44 -10.77
N VAL A 398 27.86 25.49 -10.92
CA VAL A 398 26.82 25.56 -11.95
C VAL A 398 27.40 25.54 -13.38
N THR A 399 28.64 26.02 -13.57
CA THR A 399 29.33 26.04 -14.89
C THR A 399 30.08 24.75 -15.25
N LEU A 400 30.20 23.78 -14.34
CA LEU A 400 30.96 22.54 -14.55
C LEU A 400 30.12 21.43 -15.19
N GLY A 401 30.74 20.56 -16.00
CA GLY A 401 30.13 19.29 -16.44
C GLY A 401 30.21 18.22 -15.35
N ILE A 402 29.19 17.36 -15.26
CA ILE A 402 29.17 16.13 -14.43
C ILE A 402 28.29 15.11 -15.16
N HIS A 403 28.69 13.84 -15.24
CA HIS A 403 27.92 12.77 -15.85
C HIS A 403 26.66 12.40 -15.03
N ASP A 404 25.66 11.82 -15.72
CA ASP A 404 24.42 11.22 -15.19
C ASP A 404 23.53 12.00 -14.19
N ILE A 405 23.90 13.17 -13.67
CA ILE A 405 23.13 13.91 -12.65
C ILE A 405 21.93 14.69 -13.25
N LYS A 406 20.73 14.59 -12.64
CA LYS A 406 19.56 15.34 -13.14
C LYS A 406 19.72 16.82 -12.80
N THR A 407 19.32 17.71 -13.69
CA THR A 407 19.41 19.17 -13.51
C THR A 407 18.79 19.67 -12.20
N LYS A 408 17.68 19.04 -11.74
CA LYS A 408 17.05 19.36 -10.45
C LYS A 408 17.95 18.96 -9.26
N GLU A 409 18.49 17.74 -9.27
CA GLU A 409 19.40 17.24 -8.23
C GLU A 409 20.63 18.16 -8.14
N LYS A 410 21.25 18.49 -9.29
CA LYS A 410 22.41 19.37 -9.39
C LYS A 410 22.15 20.80 -8.92
N LEU A 411 20.99 21.39 -9.27
CA LEU A 411 20.61 22.72 -8.79
C LEU A 411 20.33 22.73 -7.27
N PHE A 412 19.79 21.64 -6.73
CA PHE A 412 19.58 21.50 -5.29
C PHE A 412 20.91 21.48 -4.55
N ILE A 413 21.85 20.65 -5.02
CA ILE A 413 23.24 20.58 -4.51
C ILE A 413 23.87 21.98 -4.52
N ALA A 414 23.82 22.71 -5.64
CA ALA A 414 24.39 24.05 -5.77
C ALA A 414 23.80 25.09 -4.78
N LEU A 415 22.49 25.02 -4.51
CA LEU A 415 21.83 25.97 -3.59
C LEU A 415 22.03 25.59 -2.12
N VAL A 416 22.02 24.31 -1.76
CA VAL A 416 22.41 23.83 -0.43
C VAL A 416 23.85 24.26 -0.13
N THR A 417 24.76 24.16 -1.11
CA THR A 417 26.13 24.66 -1.03
C THR A 417 26.23 26.17 -0.75
N ARG A 418 25.45 27.05 -1.43
CA ARG A 418 25.55 28.51 -1.22
C ARG A 418 25.26 28.93 0.24
N TYR A 419 24.42 28.18 0.95
CA TYR A 419 23.81 28.60 2.22
C TYR A 419 24.34 27.87 3.47
N HIS A 420 25.38 27.03 3.33
CA HIS A 420 26.02 26.35 4.47
C HIS A 420 26.68 27.29 5.49
N THR A 421 26.88 28.58 5.18
CA THR A 421 27.48 29.57 6.08
C THR A 421 27.00 30.99 5.78
N ARG A 422 27.41 31.97 6.61
CA ARG A 422 27.08 33.40 6.52
C ARG A 422 25.57 33.61 6.30
N SER A 423 25.16 34.19 5.17
CA SER A 423 23.76 34.52 4.87
C SER A 423 22.89 33.29 4.63
N ILE A 424 21.78 33.19 5.35
CA ILE A 424 20.67 32.24 5.06
C ILE A 424 19.96 32.55 3.72
N PRO A 425 19.11 31.64 3.20
CA PRO A 425 18.24 31.93 2.04
C PRO A 425 17.35 33.16 2.30
N LYS A 426 17.25 34.07 1.33
CA LYS A 426 16.42 35.29 1.38
C LYS A 426 15.74 35.54 0.03
N TYR A 427 14.57 36.16 0.03
CA TYR A 427 13.78 36.42 -1.19
C TYR A 427 14.37 37.50 -2.11
N SER A 428 15.35 38.28 -1.66
CA SER A 428 16.18 39.12 -2.53
C SER A 428 17.21 38.32 -3.34
N HIS A 429 17.46 37.04 -3.01
CA HIS A 429 18.43 36.21 -3.72
C HIS A 429 17.77 35.53 -4.93
N LYS A 430 17.85 36.19 -6.09
CA LYS A 430 17.25 35.82 -7.40
C LYS A 430 17.08 34.31 -7.68
N TRP A 431 18.10 33.48 -7.41
CA TRP A 431 18.05 32.04 -7.68
C TRP A 431 17.15 31.23 -6.73
N TYR A 432 17.10 31.57 -5.43
CA TYR A 432 16.30 30.84 -4.44
C TYR A 432 14.81 31.17 -4.55
N THR A 433 14.50 32.46 -4.78
CA THR A 433 13.14 32.98 -4.98
C THR A 433 12.34 32.22 -6.04
N ASN A 434 13.04 31.70 -7.06
CA ASN A 434 12.47 31.09 -8.27
C ASN A 434 12.11 29.58 -8.15
N LEU A 435 12.31 28.93 -7.00
CA LEU A 435 11.93 27.52 -6.78
C LEU A 435 10.44 27.33 -6.44
N LYS A 436 9.94 26.09 -6.52
CA LYS A 436 8.59 25.68 -6.06
C LYS A 436 8.56 25.49 -4.54
N GLU A 437 7.41 25.59 -3.88
CA GLU A 437 7.37 25.63 -2.40
C GLU A 437 7.75 24.31 -1.70
N ASN A 438 7.22 23.14 -2.14
CA ASN A 438 7.69 21.84 -1.64
C ASN A 438 9.21 21.65 -1.85
N ASP A 439 9.74 22.25 -2.90
CA ASP A 439 11.16 22.18 -3.28
C ASP A 439 12.02 23.15 -2.44
N LYS A 440 11.54 24.38 -2.16
CA LYS A 440 12.17 25.34 -1.23
C LYS A 440 12.24 24.79 0.18
N ALA A 441 11.17 24.15 0.65
CA ALA A 441 11.14 23.49 1.95
C ALA A 441 12.23 22.42 2.06
N THR A 442 12.37 21.55 1.03
CA THR A 442 13.49 20.61 0.94
C THR A 442 14.84 21.32 0.98
N ILE A 443 15.07 22.39 0.20
CA ILE A 443 16.35 23.12 0.23
C ILE A 443 16.69 23.66 1.62
N VAL A 444 15.74 24.26 2.35
CA VAL A 444 16.01 24.81 3.69
C VAL A 444 16.35 23.70 4.68
N ILE A 445 15.58 22.60 4.68
CA ILE A 445 15.84 21.44 5.55
C ILE A 445 17.22 20.85 5.27
N LEU A 446 17.56 20.57 4.01
CA LEU A 446 18.86 20.00 3.64
C LEU A 446 20.03 20.97 3.90
N SER A 447 19.81 22.29 3.78
CA SER A 447 20.81 23.31 4.14
C SER A 447 21.08 23.37 5.64
N GLY A 448 20.06 23.16 6.48
CA GLY A 448 20.21 23.07 7.93
C GLY A 448 21.10 21.90 8.34
N PHE A 449 20.82 20.69 7.81
CA PHE A 449 21.59 19.48 8.10
C PHE A 449 23.09 19.65 7.79
N LEU A 450 23.43 20.28 6.66
CA LEU A 450 24.82 20.51 6.28
C LEU A 450 25.50 21.61 7.12
N ARG A 451 24.82 22.71 7.40
CA ARG A 451 25.38 23.86 8.14
C ARG A 451 25.81 23.50 9.56
N PHE A 452 24.95 22.81 10.31
CA PHE A 452 25.26 22.36 11.66
C PHE A 452 26.44 21.36 11.66
N SER A 453 26.41 20.38 10.75
CA SER A 453 27.47 19.38 10.60
C SER A 453 28.84 20.01 10.28
N PHE A 454 28.87 21.10 9.51
CA PHE A 454 30.10 21.82 9.18
C PHE A 454 30.68 22.58 10.37
N ALA A 455 29.86 23.33 11.12
CA ALA A 455 30.31 24.10 12.28
C ALA A 455 30.90 23.20 13.38
N LEU A 456 30.25 22.05 13.63
CA LEU A 456 30.75 20.96 14.47
C LEU A 456 32.16 20.51 14.05
N CYS A 457 32.30 20.05 12.81
CA CYS A 457 33.57 19.53 12.31
C CYS A 457 34.69 20.58 12.35
N ASN A 458 34.37 21.85 12.09
CA ASN A 458 35.38 22.91 12.14
C ASN A 458 35.89 23.19 13.56
N ALA A 459 35.06 23.04 14.58
CA ALA A 459 35.48 23.19 15.98
C ALA A 459 36.36 22.01 16.46
N THR A 460 36.18 20.80 15.89
CA THR A 460 36.93 19.57 16.23
C THR A 460 38.11 19.28 15.31
N ASN A 461 38.52 20.22 14.44
CA ASN A 461 39.50 19.99 13.37
C ASN A 461 39.18 18.77 12.46
N PHE A 462 37.90 18.43 12.32
CA PHE A 462 37.37 17.31 11.52
C PHE A 462 37.80 15.89 11.98
N LEU A 463 38.37 15.78 13.19
CA LEU A 463 38.69 14.50 13.84
C LEU A 463 37.62 14.12 14.86
N CYS A 464 36.38 13.90 14.42
CA CYS A 464 35.27 13.52 15.30
C CYS A 464 34.27 12.54 14.69
N GLU A 465 33.59 11.77 15.52
CA GLU A 465 32.47 10.90 15.12
C GLU A 465 31.24 11.13 16.00
N ILE A 466 30.06 11.22 15.39
CA ILE A 466 28.78 11.05 16.11
C ILE A 466 28.72 9.60 16.59
N LYS A 467 28.94 9.38 17.89
CA LYS A 467 28.81 8.07 18.53
C LYS A 467 27.35 7.74 18.79
N GLU A 468 26.52 8.74 19.09
CA GLU A 468 25.09 8.55 19.37
C GLU A 468 24.24 9.77 19.00
N VAL A 469 23.00 9.53 18.55
CA VAL A 469 21.94 10.54 18.44
C VAL A 469 20.75 10.06 19.28
N ARG A 470 20.44 10.77 20.36
CA ARG A 470 19.30 10.50 21.24
C ARG A 470 18.23 11.58 21.08
N PHE A 471 17.03 11.18 20.66
CA PHE A 471 15.85 12.02 20.80
C PHE A 471 15.36 11.95 22.25
N THR A 472 15.33 13.09 22.96
CA THR A 472 14.97 13.16 24.39
C THR A 472 13.81 14.15 24.61
N ARG A 473 13.56 14.57 25.85
CA ARG A 473 12.56 15.60 26.17
C ARG A 473 13.11 17.02 26.03
N ASP A 474 14.36 17.23 26.44
CA ASP A 474 14.96 18.56 26.58
C ASP A 474 15.61 19.03 25.28
N GLY A 475 15.87 18.11 24.35
CA GLY A 475 16.36 18.38 23.00
C GLY A 475 16.76 17.11 22.26
N ILE A 476 17.36 17.29 21.09
CA ILE A 476 18.05 16.21 20.37
C ILE A 476 19.51 16.24 20.82
N TYR A 477 19.90 15.22 21.59
CA TYR A 477 21.26 15.08 22.10
C TYR A 477 22.12 14.39 21.05
N VAL A 478 23.24 15.02 20.71
CA VAL A 478 24.25 14.47 19.79
C VAL A 478 25.54 14.31 20.59
N TYR A 479 25.90 13.05 20.89
CA TYR A 479 27.12 12.72 21.64
C TYR A 479 28.26 12.37 20.69
N ILE A 480 29.40 13.05 20.89
CA ILE A 480 30.46 13.17 19.89
C ILE A 480 31.82 12.95 20.56
N ALA A 481 32.54 11.94 20.07
CA ALA A 481 33.94 11.74 20.43
C ALA A 481 34.84 12.47 19.42
N TYR A 482 35.93 13.09 19.88
CA TYR A 482 36.91 13.77 19.04
C TYR A 482 38.35 13.53 19.51
N GLU A 483 39.30 13.60 18.57
CA GLU A 483 40.75 13.65 18.85
C GLU A 483 41.20 15.11 18.82
N GLY A 484 41.71 15.64 19.94
CA GLY A 484 42.16 17.03 20.02
C GLY A 484 42.81 17.40 21.35
N GLY A 485 43.64 18.45 21.33
CA GLY A 485 44.48 18.89 22.45
C GLY A 485 43.78 19.75 23.52
N GLU A 486 44.58 20.54 24.23
CA GLU A 486 44.31 21.15 25.55
C GLU A 486 43.03 22.00 25.75
N LYS A 487 42.23 22.27 24.71
CA LYS A 487 41.00 23.08 24.82
C LYS A 487 39.82 22.43 24.12
N SER A 488 38.69 22.37 24.82
CA SER A 488 37.43 21.83 24.31
C SER A 488 36.88 22.68 23.15
N PRO A 489 36.35 22.05 22.08
CA PRO A 489 35.64 22.74 21.01
C PRO A 489 34.41 23.51 21.50
N VAL A 490 34.06 24.60 20.81
CA VAL A 490 32.86 25.41 21.07
C VAL A 490 32.11 25.64 19.76
N ILE A 491 30.78 25.51 19.78
CA ILE A 491 29.89 25.68 18.61
C ILE A 491 28.96 26.86 18.88
N ASP A 492 29.05 27.90 18.04
CA ASP A 492 28.22 29.10 18.10
C ASP A 492 26.73 28.77 17.86
N ASP A 493 25.83 29.44 18.61
CA ASP A 493 24.38 29.23 18.49
C ASP A 493 23.86 29.58 17.09
N THR A 494 24.43 30.57 16.42
CA THR A 494 23.97 31.05 15.11
C THR A 494 24.09 30.02 13.99
N ASP A 495 24.92 28.99 14.13
CA ASP A 495 25.03 27.90 13.15
C ASP A 495 24.17 26.66 13.48
N LYS A 496 23.80 26.44 14.76
CA LYS A 496 22.78 25.43 15.14
C LYS A 496 21.37 25.87 14.73
N VAL A 497 21.08 27.16 14.95
CA VAL A 497 19.76 27.81 14.85
C VAL A 497 18.99 27.55 13.55
N LEU A 498 19.65 27.26 12.42
CA LEU A 498 18.95 26.95 11.17
C LEU A 498 18.37 25.52 11.13
N LEU A 499 19.09 24.53 11.65
CA LEU A 499 18.60 23.15 11.70
C LEU A 499 17.54 22.99 12.78
N GLU A 500 17.76 23.57 13.97
CA GLU A 500 16.81 23.56 15.08
C GLU A 500 15.43 24.09 14.65
N LYS A 501 15.41 25.19 13.91
CA LYS A 501 14.19 25.79 13.33
C LYS A 501 13.58 25.01 12.17
N SER A 502 14.30 24.05 11.58
CA SER A 502 13.84 23.23 10.45
C SER A 502 13.24 21.89 10.91
N VAL A 503 13.76 21.29 11.99
CA VAL A 503 13.23 20.04 12.58
C VAL A 503 12.34 20.27 13.81
N GLY A 504 12.41 21.46 14.43
CA GLY A 504 11.53 21.89 15.51
C GLY A 504 12.05 21.69 16.94
N PHE A 505 13.34 21.35 17.12
CA PHE A 505 13.91 20.99 18.43
C PHE A 505 15.31 21.58 18.62
N PRO A 506 15.71 21.95 19.86
CA PRO A 506 17.08 22.41 20.15
C PRO A 506 18.09 21.26 20.05
N LEU A 507 19.34 21.61 19.68
CA LEU A 507 20.46 20.69 19.51
C LEU A 507 21.44 20.83 20.67
N ILE A 508 21.44 19.83 21.55
CA ILE A 508 22.36 19.77 22.70
C ILE A 508 23.54 18.87 22.31
N VAL A 509 24.75 19.41 22.40
CA VAL A 509 25.96 18.77 21.88
C VAL A 509 26.92 18.48 23.02
N GLU A 510 27.27 17.22 23.18
CA GLU A 510 28.19 16.73 24.21
C GLU A 510 29.47 16.21 23.54
N LEU A 511 30.62 16.71 24.01
CA LEU A 511 31.95 16.51 23.41
C LEU A 511 32.88 15.79 24.38
N SER A 512 33.57 14.75 23.90
CA SER A 512 34.51 13.94 24.68
C SER A 512 35.80 13.65 23.91
N SER A 513 36.95 13.76 24.58
CA SER A 513 38.29 13.73 23.96
C SER A 513 38.90 12.34 23.77
N ASN A 514 38.17 11.26 24.10
CA ASN A 514 38.72 9.90 24.14
C ASN A 514 38.12 9.01 23.04
N LEU A 515 38.84 8.85 21.93
CA LEU A 515 38.63 7.79 20.94
C LEU A 515 39.44 6.54 21.33
N LEU A 516 38.93 5.78 22.30
CA LEU A 516 39.37 4.40 22.54
C LEU A 516 38.57 3.44 21.65
N VAL A 517 39.27 2.40 21.16
CA VAL A 517 38.91 1.50 20.05
C VAL A 517 37.59 0.75 20.26
#